data_AF-A0AAV7CUL6-F1
#
_entry.id   AF-A0AAV7CUL6-F1
#
_cell.length_a   1.000
_cell.length_b   1.000
_cell.length_c   1.000
_cell.angle_alpha   90.00
_cell.angle_beta   90.00
_cell.angle_gamma   90.00
#
_symmetry.space_group_name_H-M   'P 1'
#
loop_
_entity.id
_entity.type
_entity.pdbx_description
1 polymer ?
#
loop_
_entity_poly.entity_id
_entity_poly.type
_entity_poly.pdbx_seq_one_letter_code
_entity_poly.pdbx_strand_id
1 'polypeptide(L)'
;MMMQGYKRPLETKDLWSLNKEDTSIEVVPVLARKWEKEYLKAKKPLPLKMVYSPKKPTKQPEPVDDTGEEAEALIVKPAAKDGEASLFKALYKTFGPYFFMSFFFKIIHDILMFSGPGILK
;
A
#
# COMPACT_ATOMS: atom_id res chain seq x y z
N MET A 1 -26.70 -18.43 -21.75
CA MET A 1 -27.11 -18.53 -20.34
C MET A 1 -28.56 -18.05 -20.09
N MET A 2 -28.93 -16.79 -20.38
CA MET A 2 -30.28 -16.25 -20.10
C MET A 2 -31.44 -17.03 -20.76
N MET A 3 -31.42 -17.22 -22.09
CA MET A 3 -32.48 -17.96 -22.79
C MET A 3 -32.58 -19.44 -22.38
N GLN A 4 -31.46 -20.04 -22.00
CA GLN A 4 -31.39 -21.43 -21.55
C GLN A 4 -31.97 -21.57 -20.13
N GLY A 5 -31.66 -20.63 -19.23
CA GLY A 5 -32.22 -20.54 -17.89
C GLY A 5 -33.73 -20.26 -17.87
N TYR A 6 -34.24 -19.56 -18.89
CA TYR A 6 -35.69 -19.39 -19.08
C TYR A 6 -36.40 -20.71 -19.44
N LYS A 7 -35.75 -21.57 -20.22
CA LYS A 7 -36.34 -22.84 -20.69
C LYS A 7 -36.18 -23.99 -19.71
N ARG A 8 -35.07 -24.03 -18.96
CA ARG A 8 -34.76 -25.08 -17.98
C ARG A 8 -33.87 -24.51 -16.86
N PRO A 9 -33.90 -25.06 -15.63
CA PRO A 9 -32.99 -24.64 -14.57
C PRO A 9 -31.54 -24.87 -14.99
N LEU A 10 -30.69 -23.88 -14.75
CA LEU A 10 -29.25 -23.96 -15.05
C LEU A 10 -28.55 -24.85 -14.04
N GLU A 11 -27.64 -25.67 -14.52
CA GLU A 11 -26.75 -26.49 -13.69
C GLU A 11 -25.33 -25.92 -13.67
N THR A 12 -24.47 -26.43 -12.77
CA THR A 12 -23.07 -26.00 -12.66
C THR A 12 -22.29 -26.22 -13.96
N LYS A 13 -22.62 -27.27 -14.72
CA LYS A 13 -22.03 -27.56 -16.04
C LYS A 13 -22.40 -26.55 -17.13
N ASP A 14 -23.49 -25.79 -16.95
CA ASP A 14 -23.95 -24.77 -17.88
C ASP A 14 -23.26 -23.41 -17.63
N LEU A 15 -22.46 -23.28 -16.57
CA LEU A 15 -21.71 -22.07 -16.24
C LEU A 15 -20.42 -21.96 -17.03
N TRP A 16 -20.03 -20.73 -17.37
CA TRP A 16 -18.72 -20.47 -17.97
C TRP A 16 -17.62 -20.62 -16.93
N SER A 17 -16.49 -21.19 -17.34
CA SER A 17 -15.26 -21.16 -16.55
C SER A 17 -14.82 -19.71 -16.35
N LEU A 18 -14.23 -19.44 -15.19
CA LEU A 18 -13.68 -18.13 -14.87
C LEU A 18 -12.57 -17.75 -15.88
N ASN A 19 -12.45 -16.45 -16.17
CA ASN A 19 -11.36 -15.97 -17.01
C ASN A 19 -10.02 -16.24 -16.33
N LYS A 20 -8.97 -16.50 -17.12
CA LYS A 20 -7.64 -16.84 -16.60
C LYS A 20 -7.13 -15.77 -15.62
N GLU A 21 -7.31 -14.51 -15.97
CA GLU A 21 -6.89 -13.34 -15.18
C GLU A 21 -7.59 -13.23 -13.81
N ASP A 22 -8.81 -13.76 -13.70
CA ASP A 22 -9.62 -13.72 -12.48
C ASP A 22 -9.39 -14.95 -11.59
N THR A 23 -8.60 -15.93 -12.06
CA THR A 23 -8.31 -17.14 -11.28
C THR A 23 -7.38 -16.84 -10.10
N SER A 24 -7.53 -17.59 -9.01
CA SER A 24 -6.67 -17.51 -7.84
C SER A 24 -5.19 -17.77 -8.18
N ILE A 25 -4.93 -18.59 -9.18
CA ILE A 25 -3.58 -18.94 -9.65
C ILE A 25 -2.83 -17.69 -10.12
N GLU A 26 -3.50 -16.75 -10.76
CA GLU A 26 -2.89 -15.51 -11.25
C GLU A 26 -2.96 -14.39 -10.20
N VAL A 27 -4.11 -14.23 -9.53
CA VAL A 27 -4.34 -13.10 -8.61
C VAL A 27 -3.53 -13.22 -7.32
N VAL A 28 -3.46 -14.42 -6.72
CA VAL A 28 -2.82 -14.62 -5.40
C VAL A 28 -1.32 -14.34 -5.45
N PRO A 29 -0.53 -14.83 -6.42
CA PRO A 29 0.90 -14.54 -6.50
C PRO A 29 1.21 -13.05 -6.70
N VAL A 30 0.40 -12.34 -7.49
CA VAL A 30 0.59 -10.90 -7.72
C VAL A 30 0.41 -10.12 -6.41
N LEU A 31 -0.65 -10.42 -5.66
CA LEU A 31 -0.90 -9.81 -4.36
C LEU A 31 0.21 -10.16 -3.35
N ALA A 32 0.63 -11.43 -3.29
CA ALA A 32 1.69 -11.89 -2.40
C ALA A 32 3.02 -11.15 -2.64
N ARG A 33 3.43 -10.97 -3.90
CA ARG A 33 4.63 -10.19 -4.26
C ARG A 33 4.54 -8.72 -3.83
N LYS A 34 3.35 -8.11 -3.92
CA LYS A 34 3.12 -6.72 -3.49
C LYS A 34 3.12 -6.60 -1.97
N TRP A 35 2.54 -7.57 -1.29
CA TRP A 35 2.53 -7.68 0.17
C TRP A 35 3.94 -7.83 0.73
N GLU A 36 4.75 -8.74 0.19
CA GLU A 36 6.14 -8.93 0.60
C GLU A 36 6.95 -7.63 0.46
N LYS A 37 6.73 -6.87 -0.64
CA LYS A 37 7.38 -5.56 -0.83
C LYS A 37 6.96 -4.53 0.22
N GLU A 38 5.71 -4.50 0.66
CA GLU A 38 5.28 -3.60 1.74
C GLU A 38 5.80 -4.07 3.09
N TYR A 39 5.81 -5.38 3.35
CA TYR A 39 6.37 -5.98 4.56
C TYR A 39 7.87 -5.72 4.72
N LEU A 40 8.65 -5.84 3.64
CA LEU A 40 10.08 -5.52 3.66
C LEU A 40 10.34 -4.02 3.81
N LYS A 41 9.43 -3.16 3.35
CA LYS A 41 9.54 -1.70 3.56
C LYS A 41 9.23 -1.30 5.00
N ALA A 42 8.24 -1.96 5.61
CA ALA A 42 7.87 -1.81 7.01
C ALA A 42 9.01 -2.20 7.96
N LYS A 43 9.73 -3.29 7.64
CA LYS A 43 10.83 -3.82 8.45
C LYS A 43 12.17 -3.10 8.30
N LYS A 44 12.33 -2.19 7.33
CA LYS A 44 13.59 -1.46 7.17
C LYS A 44 13.66 -0.37 8.25
N PRO A 45 14.67 -0.38 9.15
CA PRO A 45 14.90 0.78 9.99
C PRO A 45 15.18 1.97 9.08
N LEU A 46 14.43 3.07 9.28
CA LEU A 46 14.69 4.32 8.58
C LEU A 46 16.19 4.64 8.71
N PRO A 47 16.89 5.01 7.62
CA PRO A 47 18.21 5.61 7.79
C PRO A 47 17.97 6.85 8.65
N LEU A 48 18.51 6.83 9.88
CA LEU A 48 18.61 8.01 10.71
C LEU A 48 19.12 9.12 9.79
N LYS A 49 18.31 10.16 9.57
CA LYS A 49 18.81 11.43 9.05
C LYS A 49 19.81 11.88 10.10
N MET A 50 21.07 11.45 9.95
CA MET A 50 22.19 11.98 10.71
C MET A 50 22.28 13.43 10.28
N VAL A 51 21.66 14.30 11.06
CA VAL A 51 21.91 15.74 10.99
C VAL A 51 23.34 15.91 11.47
N TYR A 52 24.29 15.79 10.54
CA TYR A 52 25.69 16.09 10.77
C TYR A 52 25.76 17.60 11.00
N SER A 53 25.69 18.03 12.26
CA SER A 53 26.03 19.39 12.63
C SER A 53 27.56 19.47 12.64
N PRO A 54 28.20 20.26 11.76
CA PRO A 54 29.65 20.33 11.74
C PRO A 54 30.11 21.19 12.92
N LYS A 55 30.51 20.55 14.03
CA LYS A 55 31.31 21.22 15.05
C LYS A 55 32.67 21.57 14.44
N LYS A 56 32.92 22.87 14.27
CA LYS A 56 34.23 23.43 13.91
C LYS A 56 35.31 22.97 14.92
N PRO A 57 36.53 22.60 14.50
CA PRO A 57 37.64 22.38 15.41
C PRO A 57 38.45 23.68 15.55
N THR A 58 38.58 24.19 16.77
CA THR A 58 39.62 25.16 17.12
C THR A 58 40.44 24.59 18.28
N LYS A 59 41.73 24.34 18.00
CA LYS A 59 42.88 24.09 18.89
C LYS A 59 42.76 24.86 20.24
N GLN A 60 43.12 24.37 21.44
CA GLN A 60 44.43 23.87 21.97
C GLN A 60 44.27 23.63 23.55
N PRO A 61 45.28 23.26 24.39
CA PRO A 61 45.62 21.90 24.86
C PRO A 61 45.57 21.61 26.41
N GLU A 62 45.72 20.32 26.77
CA GLU A 62 46.13 19.67 28.06
C GLU A 62 45.12 19.55 29.26
N PRO A 63 45.43 18.76 30.33
CA PRO A 63 44.93 17.40 30.56
C PRO A 63 44.12 17.28 31.88
N VAL A 64 43.81 16.04 32.32
CA VAL A 64 43.43 15.61 33.70
C VAL A 64 41.94 15.25 33.90
N ASP A 65 41.74 13.94 34.01
CA ASP A 65 40.96 13.21 35.03
C ASP A 65 39.42 13.16 35.02
N ASP A 66 38.97 11.91 34.88
CA ASP A 66 37.96 11.21 35.68
C ASP A 66 36.45 11.48 35.53
N THR A 67 35.75 10.34 35.51
CA THR A 67 34.33 10.11 35.82
C THR A 67 33.26 10.75 34.92
N GLY A 68 32.66 9.93 34.05
CA GLY A 68 31.41 10.27 33.39
C GLY A 68 30.84 9.26 32.38
N GLU A 69 31.14 7.96 32.51
CA GLU A 69 30.74 6.94 31.50
C GLU A 69 29.27 6.47 31.58
N GLU A 70 28.41 7.12 32.37
CA GLU A 70 27.02 6.66 32.60
C GLU A 70 25.95 7.48 31.84
N ALA A 71 26.32 8.56 31.12
CA ALA A 71 25.35 9.44 30.46
C ALA A 71 25.10 9.14 28.98
N GLU A 72 25.92 8.30 28.33
CA GLU A 72 25.78 8.02 26.88
C GLU A 72 25.04 6.70 26.57
N ALA A 73 24.79 5.85 27.57
CA ALA A 73 24.15 4.54 27.37
C ALA A 73 22.61 4.59 27.27
N LEU A 74 21.97 5.70 27.63
CA LEU A 74 20.48 5.78 27.70
C LEU A 74 19.81 6.56 26.56
N ILE A 75 20.56 7.23 25.69
CA ILE A 75 20.02 7.93 24.50
C ILE A 75 20.20 7.09 23.22
N VAL A 76 20.24 5.75 23.35
CA VAL A 76 20.22 4.81 22.21
C VAL A 76 19.03 3.87 22.35
N LYS A 77 17.84 4.42 22.58
CA LYS A 77 16.63 3.83 22.01
C LYS A 77 16.39 4.56 20.69
N PRO A 78 16.82 4.04 19.53
CA PRO A 78 16.14 4.41 18.31
C PRO A 78 14.71 3.91 18.52
N ALA A 79 13.77 4.83 18.72
CA ALA A 79 12.37 4.55 18.51
C ALA A 79 12.22 4.22 17.02
N ALA A 80 12.49 2.96 16.68
CA ALA A 80 12.08 2.35 15.44
C ALA A 80 10.56 2.48 15.46
N LYS A 81 10.07 3.54 14.82
CA LYS A 81 8.69 3.55 14.36
C LYS A 81 8.65 2.50 13.27
N ASP A 82 8.44 1.26 13.70
CA ASP A 82 8.10 0.14 12.83
C ASP A 82 6.91 0.60 12.01
N GLY A 83 7.16 1.02 10.77
CA GLY A 83 6.08 1.48 9.91
C GLY A 83 5.20 0.28 9.64
N GLU A 84 4.00 0.22 10.21
CA GLU A 84 3.15 -0.96 10.11
C GLU A 84 2.92 -1.37 8.64
N ALA A 85 3.12 -2.66 8.34
CA ALA A 85 2.86 -3.19 7.01
C ALA A 85 1.35 -3.07 6.71
N SER A 86 0.98 -2.20 5.78
CA SER A 86 -0.42 -1.96 5.45
C SER A 86 -0.91 -2.89 4.33
N LEU A 87 -1.86 -3.76 4.66
CA LEU A 87 -2.47 -4.68 3.70
C LEU A 87 -3.28 -3.92 2.65
N PHE A 88 -4.03 -2.89 3.06
CA PHE A 88 -4.74 -1.99 2.16
C PHE A 88 -3.82 -1.38 1.09
N LYS A 89 -2.56 -1.09 1.46
CA LYS A 89 -1.57 -0.57 0.53
C LYS A 89 -1.14 -1.58 -0.53
N ALA A 90 -1.02 -2.85 -0.15
CA ALA A 90 -0.78 -3.92 -1.10
C ALA A 90 -2.01 -4.16 -2.01
N LEU A 91 -3.23 -4.09 -1.47
CA LEU A 91 -4.47 -4.25 -2.23
C LEU A 91 -4.65 -3.14 -3.27
N TYR A 92 -4.58 -1.87 -2.89
CA TYR A 92 -4.79 -0.79 -3.87
C TYR A 92 -3.73 -0.80 -4.96
N LYS A 93 -2.50 -1.22 -4.66
CA LYS A 93 -1.43 -1.35 -5.67
C LYS A 93 -1.60 -2.54 -6.61
N THR A 94 -2.47 -3.47 -6.26
CA THR A 94 -2.77 -4.68 -7.03
C THR A 94 -4.04 -4.48 -7.86
N PHE A 95 -5.12 -4.03 -7.24
CA PHE A 95 -6.45 -3.91 -7.86
C PHE A 95 -6.85 -2.47 -8.22
N GLY A 96 -6.08 -1.47 -7.80
CA GLY A 96 -6.42 -0.06 -7.94
C GLY A 96 -6.75 0.38 -9.35
N PRO A 97 -5.95 0.07 -10.39
CA PRO A 97 -6.22 0.54 -11.75
C PRO A 97 -7.64 0.20 -12.24
N TYR A 98 -8.08 -1.05 -12.02
CA TYR A 98 -9.43 -1.49 -12.39
C TYR A 98 -10.51 -0.83 -11.53
N PHE A 99 -10.27 -0.70 -10.22
CA PHE A 99 -11.19 -0.05 -9.31
C PHE A 99 -11.40 1.44 -9.65
N PHE A 100 -10.33 2.17 -9.99
CA PHE A 100 -10.40 3.57 -10.39
C PHE A 100 -11.15 3.77 -11.69
N MET A 101 -11.01 2.85 -12.65
CA MET A 101 -11.82 2.90 -13.88
C MET A 101 -13.31 2.79 -13.59
N SER A 102 -13.72 1.90 -12.67
CA SER A 102 -15.12 1.82 -12.25
C SER A 102 -15.62 3.13 -11.62
N PHE A 103 -14.81 3.75 -10.77
CA PHE A 103 -15.17 5.03 -10.15
C PHE A 103 -15.27 6.16 -11.18
N PHE A 104 -14.36 6.18 -12.15
CA PHE A 104 -14.39 7.14 -13.26
C PHE A 104 -15.67 7.03 -14.09
N PHE A 105 -16.06 5.81 -14.50
CA PHE A 105 -17.32 5.60 -15.21
C PHE A 105 -18.53 5.98 -14.36
N LYS A 106 -18.48 5.75 -13.05
CA LYS A 106 -19.56 6.15 -12.14
C LYS A 106 -19.72 7.66 -12.08
N ILE A 107 -18.62 8.43 -12.02
CA ILE A 107 -18.66 9.90 -12.06
C ILE A 107 -19.32 10.38 -13.34
N ILE A 108 -18.90 9.85 -14.50
CA ILE A 108 -19.49 10.20 -15.79
C ILE A 108 -20.99 9.90 -15.78
N HIS A 109 -21.37 8.70 -15.37
CA HIS A 109 -22.77 8.30 -15.26
C HIS A 109 -23.58 9.27 -14.38
N ASP A 110 -23.04 9.70 -13.25
CA ASP A 110 -23.73 10.61 -12.34
C ASP A 110 -23.89 12.03 -12.91
N ILE A 111 -22.88 12.51 -13.64
CA ILE A 111 -22.98 13.77 -14.39
C ILE A 111 -24.06 13.67 -15.47
N LEU A 112 -24.12 12.56 -16.20
CA LEU A 112 -25.16 12.33 -17.22
C LEU A 112 -26.55 12.28 -16.59
N MET A 113 -26.72 11.59 -15.47
CA MET A 113 -27.98 11.54 -14.72
C MET A 113 -28.43 12.93 -14.24
N PHE A 114 -27.50 13.75 -13.78
CA PHE A 114 -27.79 15.13 -13.40
C PHE A 114 -28.15 16.02 -14.60
N SER A 115 -27.55 15.74 -15.77
CA SER A 115 -27.82 16.46 -17.02
C SER A 115 -29.15 16.08 -17.66
N GLY A 116 -29.70 14.89 -17.35
CA GLY A 116 -31.00 14.42 -17.88
C GLY A 116 -32.15 15.40 -17.63
N PRO A 117 -32.43 15.81 -16.38
CA PRO A 117 -33.42 16.84 -16.06
C PRO A 117 -33.11 18.23 -16.66
N GLY A 118 -31.84 18.53 -16.97
CA GLY A 118 -31.43 19.80 -17.58
C GLY A 118 -31.66 19.88 -19.09
N ILE A 119 -31.73 18.73 -19.78
CA ILE A 119 -31.99 18.63 -21.23
C ILE A 119 -33.48 18.54 -21.55
N LEU A 120 -34.30 18.06 -20.62
CA LEU A 120 -35.76 17.93 -20.80
C LEU A 120 -36.54 19.21 -20.44
N LYS A 121 -35.84 20.34 -20.32
CA LYS A 121 -36.39 21.64 -19.95
C LYS A 121 -36.25 22.60 -21.11
#